data_AF-A0A4Z0NDI0-F1
#
_entry.id   AF-A0A4Z0NDI0-F1
#
_cell.length_a   1.000
_cell.length_b   1.000
_cell.length_c   1.000
_cell.angle_alpha   90.00
_cell.angle_beta   90.00
_cell.angle_gamma   90.00
#
_symmetry.space_group_name_H-M   'P 1'
#
loop_
_entity.id
_entity.type
_entity.pdbx_description
1 polymer ?
#
loop_
_entity_poly.entity_id
_entity_poly.type
_entity_poly.pdbx_seq_one_letter_code
_entity_poly.pdbx_strand_id
1 'polypeptide(L)'
;MPLPAAAPPALAAIVDDGAQRLLVRFASLSARAQRQGDPEIARRLDRSGLTAAATWLRAQHGPVPPPLLPVRPDLLEALED
;
A
#
# COMPACT_ATOMS: atom_id res chain seq x y z
N MET A 1 30.23 2.02 7.83
CA MET A 1 28.99 1.29 8.11
C MET A 1 27.87 2.31 8.27
N PRO A 2 27.02 2.60 7.27
CA PRO A 2 25.92 3.52 7.50
C PRO A 2 24.83 2.80 8.31
N LEU A 3 24.42 3.42 9.42
CA LEU A 3 23.31 2.97 10.28
C LEU A 3 22.00 2.97 9.50
N PRO A 4 21.07 2.03 9.74
CA PRO A 4 19.76 2.06 9.12
C PRO A 4 19.02 3.29 9.64
N ALA A 5 18.61 4.17 8.73
CA ALA A 5 17.85 5.36 9.07
C ALA A 5 16.56 4.93 9.78
N ALA A 6 16.50 5.19 11.09
CA ALA A 6 15.28 5.03 11.87
C ALA A 6 14.19 5.90 11.23
N ALA A 7 13.10 5.26 10.80
CA ALA A 7 11.94 5.97 10.29
C ALA A 7 11.45 6.99 11.34
N PRO A 8 11.03 8.21 10.94
CA PRO A 8 10.65 9.25 11.88
C PRO A 8 9.45 8.81 12.73
N PRO A 9 9.42 9.13 14.05
CA PRO A 9 8.44 8.61 15.00
C PRO A 9 6.99 9.03 14.71
N ALA A 10 6.78 10.08 13.91
CA ALA A 10 5.46 10.49 13.45
C ALA A 10 4.81 9.45 12.50
N LEU A 11 5.60 8.68 11.77
CA LEU A 11 5.11 7.56 10.96
C LEU A 11 4.80 6.33 11.82
N ALA A 12 5.48 6.15 12.96
CA ALA A 12 5.24 5.05 13.89
C ALA A 12 3.93 5.22 14.69
N ALA A 13 3.46 6.45 14.88
CA ALA A 13 2.23 6.75 15.64
C ALA A 13 0.93 6.61 14.81
N ILE A 14 1.03 6.49 13.49
CA ILE A 14 -0.12 6.32 12.58
C ILE A 14 -0.02 4.95 11.89
N VAL A 15 0.50 3.95 12.58
CA VAL A 15 0.45 2.58 12.07
C VAL A 15 -0.57 1.79 12.86
N ASP A 16 -1.74 1.73 12.26
CA ASP A 16 -2.79 0.85 12.67
C ASP A 16 -2.29 -0.60 12.51
N ASP A 17 -2.05 -1.25 13.66
CA ASP A 17 -1.14 -2.38 13.83
C ASP A 17 -1.54 -3.60 12.97
N GLY A 18 -2.83 -3.79 12.69
CA GLY A 18 -3.33 -4.88 11.85
C GLY A 18 -3.04 -4.73 10.35
N ALA A 19 -3.15 -3.54 9.76
CA ALA A 19 -2.82 -3.33 8.34
C ALA A 19 -1.32 -3.55 8.09
N GLN A 20 -0.48 -3.06 9.00
CA GLN A 20 0.96 -3.28 8.91
C GLN A 20 1.30 -4.76 9.08
N ARG A 21 0.70 -5.46 10.05
CA ARG A 21 0.88 -6.91 10.20
C ARG A 21 0.49 -7.66 8.92
N LEU A 22 -0.60 -7.27 8.26
CA LEU A 22 -1.02 -7.83 6.97
C LEU A 22 0.04 -7.58 5.89
N LEU A 23 0.47 -6.33 5.71
CA LEU A 23 1.47 -5.96 4.70
C LEU A 23 2.80 -6.71 4.90
N VAL A 24 3.31 -6.77 6.13
CA VAL A 24 4.56 -7.49 6.44
C VAL A 24 4.44 -8.98 6.11
N ARG A 25 3.29 -9.61 6.42
CA ARG A 25 3.05 -11.02 6.14
C ARG A 25 3.02 -11.29 4.63
N PHE A 26 2.30 -10.48 3.86
CA PHE A 26 2.22 -10.64 2.40
C PHE A 26 3.56 -10.34 1.72
N ALA A 27 4.28 -9.31 2.15
CA ALA A 27 5.62 -9.01 1.63
C ALA A 27 6.61 -10.16 1.88
N SER A 28 6.55 -10.81 3.05
CA SER A 28 7.37 -11.98 3.36
C SER A 28 7.06 -13.17 2.44
N LEU A 29 5.78 -13.40 2.13
CA LEU A 29 5.36 -14.44 1.19
C LEU A 29 5.78 -14.11 -0.25
N SER A 30 5.63 -12.84 -0.67
CA SER A 30 6.06 -12.38 -1.99
C SER A 30 7.58 -12.55 -2.17
N ALA A 31 8.38 -12.14 -1.18
CA ALA A 31 9.82 -12.35 -1.19
C ALA A 31 10.22 -13.83 -1.23
N ARG A 32 9.42 -14.72 -0.63
CA ARG A 32 9.62 -16.18 -0.76
C ARG A 32 9.29 -16.67 -2.17
N ALA A 33 8.19 -16.23 -2.76
CA ALA A 33 7.80 -16.59 -4.12
C ALA A 33 8.85 -16.13 -5.15
N GLN A 34 9.38 -14.92 -5.00
CA GLN A 34 10.49 -14.42 -5.82
C GLN A 34 11.74 -15.31 -5.73
N ARG A 35 12.14 -15.70 -4.50
CA ARG A 35 13.28 -16.61 -4.30
C ARG A 35 13.05 -18.01 -4.88
N GLN A 36 11.80 -18.42 -5.05
CA GLN A 36 11.43 -19.70 -5.66
C GLN A 36 11.27 -19.60 -7.18
N GLY A 37 11.49 -18.42 -7.78
CA GLY A 37 11.34 -18.20 -9.21
C GLY A 37 9.89 -18.10 -9.66
N ASP A 38 8.97 -17.75 -8.76
CA ASP A 38 7.55 -17.56 -9.06
C ASP A 38 7.13 -16.07 -8.94
N PRO A 39 7.46 -15.25 -9.95
CA PRO A 39 7.15 -13.82 -9.94
C PRO A 39 5.66 -13.54 -10.15
N GLU A 40 4.89 -14.48 -10.72
CA GLU A 40 3.44 -14.29 -10.87
C GLU A 40 2.74 -14.40 -9.52
N ILE A 41 3.08 -15.42 -8.73
CA ILE A 41 2.56 -15.58 -7.38
C ILE A 41 3.00 -14.41 -6.50
N ALA A 42 4.25 -13.94 -6.61
CA ALA A 42 4.70 -12.74 -5.89
C ALA A 42 3.81 -11.51 -6.16
N ARG A 43 3.53 -11.22 -7.44
CA ARG A 43 2.62 -10.11 -7.82
C ARG A 43 1.20 -10.29 -7.31
N ARG A 44 0.67 -11.51 -7.33
CA ARG A 44 -0.67 -11.82 -6.78
C ARG A 44 -0.72 -11.61 -5.26
N LEU A 45 0.33 -11.99 -4.56
CA LEU A 45 0.47 -11.80 -3.11
C LEU A 45 0.53 -10.31 -2.75
N ASP A 46 1.31 -9.52 -3.48
CA ASP A 46 1.40 -8.07 -3.24
C ASP A 46 0.05 -7.39 -3.43
N ARG A 47 -0.66 -7.68 -4.54
CA ARG A 47 -2.00 -7.15 -4.80
C ARG A 47 -2.99 -7.55 -3.70
N SER A 48 -2.93 -8.80 -3.26
CA SER A 48 -3.81 -9.32 -2.20
C SER A 48 -3.53 -8.64 -0.86
N GLY A 49 -2.26 -8.44 -0.52
CA GLY A 49 -1.85 -7.74 0.70
C GLY A 49 -2.31 -6.29 0.74
N LEU A 50 -2.15 -5.55 -0.37
CA LEU A 50 -2.65 -4.18 -0.48
C LEU A 50 -4.17 -4.10 -0.36
N THR A 51 -4.90 -5.02 -1.00
CA THR A 51 -6.37 -5.05 -0.94
C THR A 51 -6.86 -5.37 0.47
N ALA A 52 -6.23 -6.34 1.15
CA ALA A 52 -6.55 -6.69 2.52
C ALA A 52 -6.28 -5.53 3.49
N ALA A 53 -5.13 -4.87 3.35
CA ALA A 53 -4.78 -3.71 4.17
C ALA A 53 -5.76 -2.55 3.95
N ALA A 54 -6.11 -2.23 2.70
CA ALA A 54 -7.08 -1.19 2.37
C ALA A 54 -8.48 -1.52 2.91
N THR A 55 -8.90 -2.79 2.83
CA THR A 55 -10.19 -3.25 3.37
C THR A 55 -10.22 -3.12 4.89
N TRP A 56 -9.14 -3.52 5.56
CA TRP A 56 -9.03 -3.43 7.00
C TRP A 56 -9.01 -1.97 7.48
N LEU A 57 -8.22 -1.10 6.85
CA LEU A 57 -8.22 0.34 7.13
C LEU A 57 -9.61 0.96 6.94
N ARG A 58 -10.33 0.57 5.87
CA ARG A 58 -11.71 1.03 5.64
C ARG A 58 -12.67 0.55 6.73
N ALA A 59 -12.51 -0.67 7.22
CA ALA A 59 -13.33 -1.20 8.30
C ALA A 59 -13.12 -0.43 9.62
N GLN A 60 -11.89 0.05 9.88
CA GLN A 60 -11.55 0.73 11.13
C GLN A 60 -11.77 2.25 11.09
N HIS A 61 -11.57 2.89 9.93
CA HIS A 61 -11.61 4.34 9.80
C HIS A 61 -12.77 4.85 8.94
N GLY A 62 -13.64 3.97 8.45
CA GLY A 62 -14.71 4.31 7.51
C GLY A 62 -14.21 4.44 6.07
N PRO A 63 -15.06 4.89 5.13
CA PRO A 63 -14.67 5.02 3.74
C PRO A 63 -13.46 5.95 3.61
N VAL A 64 -12.34 5.40 3.10
CA VAL A 64 -11.19 6.20 2.68
C VAL A 64 -11.72 7.25 1.70
N PRO A 65 -11.61 8.56 1.99
CA PRO A 65 -12.06 9.58 1.08
C PRO A 65 -11.36 9.37 -0.27
N PRO A 66 -12.07 9.53 -1.41
CA PRO A 66 -11.41 9.48 -2.70
C PRO A 66 -10.21 10.43 -2.64
N PRO A 67 -9.09 10.10 -3.29
CA PRO A 67 -7.99 11.05 -3.34
C PRO A 67 -8.58 12.35 -3.85
N LEU A 68 -8.44 13.41 -3.05
CA LEU A 68 -8.64 14.78 -3.49
C LEU A 68 -7.52 15.07 -4.48
N LEU A 69 -7.51 14.36 -5.61
CA LEU A 69 -6.86 14.84 -6.81
C LEU A 69 -7.57 16.17 -7.04
N PRO A 70 -6.86 17.31 -7.03
CA PRO A 70 -7.42 18.49 -7.65
C PRO A 70 -7.67 18.05 -9.09
N VAL A 71 -8.93 17.78 -9.42
CA VAL A 71 -9.38 17.66 -10.79
C VAL A 71 -8.99 19.01 -11.37
N ARG A 72 -7.86 19.07 -12.08
CA ARG A 72 -7.47 20.28 -12.79
C ARG A 72 -8.49 20.38 -13.91
N PRO A 73 -9.40 21.36 -13.89
CA PRO A 73 -10.38 21.52 -14.96
C PRO A 73 -9.68 21.65 -16.32
N ASP A 74 -8.44 22.16 -16.33
CA ASP A 74 -7.56 22.30 -17.50
C ASP A 74 -7.30 20.98 -18.27
N LEU A 75 -7.38 19.82 -17.61
CA LEU A 75 -7.16 18.51 -18.27
C LEU A 75 -8.43 17.93 -18.90
N LEU A 76 -9.61 18.44 -18.54
CA LEU A 76 -10.87 18.00 -19.15
C LEU A 76 -11.07 18.68 -20.51
N GLU A 77 -10.74 19.97 -20.63
CA GLU A 77 -10.82 20.71 -21.90
C GLU A 77 -9.84 20.19 -22.95
N ALA A 78 -8.66 19.69 -22.53
CA ALA A 78 -7.66 19.14 -23.45
C ALA A 78 -8.04 17.78 -24.06
N LEU A 79 -9.16 17.17 -23.64
CA LEU A 79 -9.66 15.89 -24.17
C LEU A 79 -10.92 16.07 -25.05
N GLU A 80 -11.46 17.29 -25.13
CA GLU A 80 -12.66 17.62 -25.90
C GLU A 80 -12.36 18.27 -27.27
N ASP A 81 -11.09 18.32 -27.69
CA ASP A 81 -10.65 18.79 -29.03
C ASP A 81 -9.92 17.70 -29.83
#